data_AF-A0A198A9W8-F1
#
_entry.id   AF-A0A198A9W8-F1
#
_cell.length_a   1.000
_cell.length_b   1.000
_cell.length_c   1.000
_cell.angle_alpha   90.00
_cell.angle_beta   90.00
_cell.angle_gamma   90.00
#
_symmetry.space_group_name_H-M   'P 1'
#
loop_
_entity.id
_entity.type
_entity.pdbx_description
1 polymer ?
#
loop_
_entity_poly.entity_id
_entity_poly.type
_entity_poly.pdbx_seq_one_letter_code
_entity_poly.pdbx_strand_id
1 'polypeptide(L)'
;MLNYGEELVYWYLRLNGFFLIDNFVLHKDNLNRTSDSDLLAVRFPYVHEEVGGRADDWDSRLFENLHKDKILGLICEVKTGSFNENDLFKEHNIQKAFGRFGFIQDYDKASRELLEFGKFETDNYQVKKLLVSRKKEVVSEEYIHISLIQIRKFISNRIRKYQDRKFGDRMFFPSSLLQYMIWEEQLKR
;
A
#
# COMPACT_ATOMS: atom_id res chain seq x y z
N MET A 1 -7.63 12.87 -7.04
CA MET A 1 -6.41 13.51 -6.46
C MET A 1 -6.32 12.94 -5.06
N LEU A 2 -5.23 12.23 -4.77
CA LEU A 2 -5.09 11.52 -3.49
C LEU A 2 -5.03 12.52 -2.34
N ASN A 3 -5.61 12.15 -1.20
CA ASN A 3 -5.40 12.92 0.03
C ASN A 3 -3.99 12.67 0.60
N TYR A 4 -3.56 13.50 1.55
CA TYR A 4 -2.23 13.41 2.16
C TYR A 4 -1.86 12.00 2.66
N GLY A 5 -2.80 11.29 3.30
CA GLY A 5 -2.54 9.95 3.80
C GLY A 5 -2.35 8.95 2.67
N GLU A 6 -3.26 8.97 1.69
CA GLU A 6 -3.19 8.11 0.52
C GLU A 6 -1.92 8.34 -0.30
N GLU A 7 -1.49 9.60 -0.46
CA GLU A 7 -0.26 9.94 -1.17
C GLU A 7 0.98 9.40 -0.46
N LEU A 8 1.03 9.46 0.88
CA LEU A 8 2.09 8.81 1.65
C LEU A 8 2.10 7.29 1.46
N VAL A 9 0.94 6.64 1.51
CA VAL A 9 0.84 5.19 1.32
C VAL A 9 1.18 4.79 -0.10
N TYR A 10 0.79 5.59 -1.09
CA TYR A 10 1.16 5.39 -2.48
C TYR A 10 2.68 5.35 -2.63
N TRP A 11 3.39 6.37 -2.13
CA TRP A 11 4.84 6.40 -2.21
C TRP A 11 5.51 5.31 -1.39
N TYR A 12 4.96 4.99 -0.22
CA TYR A 12 5.42 3.87 0.59
C TYR A 12 5.41 2.56 -0.18
N LEU A 13 4.26 2.18 -0.74
CA LEU A 13 4.10 0.95 -1.51
C LEU A 13 4.93 0.98 -2.80
N ARG A 14 4.98 2.11 -3.50
CA ARG A 14 5.78 2.28 -4.73
C ARG A 14 7.28 2.06 -4.46
N LEU A 15 7.79 2.60 -3.36
CA LEU A 15 9.18 2.41 -2.90
C LEU A 15 9.46 0.99 -2.38
N ASN A 16 8.41 0.21 -2.08
CA ASN A 16 8.49 -1.22 -1.78
C ASN A 16 8.31 -2.12 -3.02
N GLY A 17 8.30 -1.53 -4.23
CA GLY A 17 8.25 -2.24 -5.50
C GLY A 17 6.85 -2.64 -5.96
N PHE A 18 5.79 -2.03 -5.40
CA PHE A 18 4.43 -2.26 -5.87
C PHE A 18 4.06 -1.31 -7.02
N PHE A 19 3.27 -1.84 -7.96
CA PHE A 19 2.48 -1.09 -8.91
C PHE A 19 1.10 -0.83 -8.29
N LEU A 20 0.58 0.39 -8.45
CA LEU A 20 -0.63 0.82 -7.76
C LEU A 20 -1.70 1.27 -8.73
N ILE A 21 -2.94 0.99 -8.35
CA ILE A 21 -4.14 1.64 -8.88
C ILE A 21 -4.68 2.51 -7.75
N ASP A 22 -4.72 3.81 -8.00
CA ASP A 22 -5.24 4.80 -7.07
C ASP A 22 -6.67 5.23 -7.47
N ASN A 23 -7.38 5.92 -6.56
CA ASN A 23 -8.75 6.41 -6.76
C ASN A 23 -9.70 5.33 -7.31
N PHE A 24 -9.69 4.14 -6.71
CA PHE A 24 -10.59 3.05 -7.12
C PHE A 24 -12.03 3.37 -6.67
N VAL A 25 -12.71 4.23 -7.43
CA VAL A 25 -14.10 4.63 -7.19
C VAL A 25 -15.01 3.46 -7.57
N LEU A 26 -15.58 2.83 -6.55
CA LEU A 26 -16.31 1.58 -6.67
C LEU A 26 -17.79 1.75 -7.04
N HIS A 27 -18.10 2.52 -8.09
CA HIS A 27 -19.46 2.89 -8.51
C HIS A 27 -20.30 3.60 -7.43
N LYS A 28 -21.09 4.59 -7.86
CA LYS A 28 -22.12 5.22 -7.02
C LYS A 28 -23.33 4.29 -6.96
N ASP A 29 -23.65 3.74 -5.80
CA ASP A 29 -25.01 3.28 -5.56
C ASP A 29 -25.96 4.48 -5.50
N ASN A 30 -27.26 4.26 -5.80
CA ASN A 30 -28.36 5.24 -5.83
C ASN A 30 -28.54 6.09 -4.56
N LEU A 31 -27.72 5.87 -3.53
CA LEU A 31 -27.68 6.56 -2.24
C LEU A 31 -26.47 7.50 -2.07
N ASN A 32 -25.67 7.76 -3.10
CA ASN A 32 -24.49 8.65 -3.06
C ASN A 32 -23.44 8.28 -1.99
N ARG A 33 -23.39 7.01 -1.55
CA ARG A 33 -22.37 6.53 -0.62
C ARG A 33 -21.22 5.90 -1.40
N THR A 34 -20.08 6.59 -1.44
CA THR A 34 -18.80 6.03 -1.88
C THR A 34 -18.24 5.14 -0.77
N SER A 35 -18.02 3.87 -1.06
CA SER A 35 -17.24 2.96 -0.22
C SER A 35 -16.01 2.59 -1.02
N ASP A 36 -14.86 3.12 -0.62
CA ASP A 36 -13.63 3.04 -1.39
C ASP A 36 -12.64 2.11 -0.66
N SER A 37 -12.04 1.17 -1.39
CA SER A 37 -10.70 0.71 -1.05
C SER A 37 -9.75 1.77 -1.60
N ASP A 38 -8.96 2.37 -0.72
CA ASP A 38 -8.24 3.60 -1.05
C ASP A 38 -7.14 3.34 -2.10
N LEU A 39 -6.47 2.19 -2.01
CA LEU A 39 -5.43 1.77 -2.96
C LEU A 39 -5.47 0.25 -3.19
N LEU A 40 -5.29 -0.17 -4.45
CA LEU A 40 -4.95 -1.54 -4.79
C LEU A 40 -3.49 -1.59 -5.27
N ALA A 41 -2.74 -2.57 -4.80
CA ALA A 41 -1.34 -2.69 -5.13
C ALA A 41 -0.97 -4.12 -5.53
N VAL A 42 -0.16 -4.24 -6.58
CA VAL A 42 0.37 -5.52 -7.07
C VAL A 42 1.87 -5.44 -7.13
N ARG A 43 2.57 -6.45 -6.63
CA ARG A 43 4.01 -6.60 -6.77
C ARG A 43 4.33 -7.94 -7.38
N PHE A 44 5.11 -7.93 -8.45
CA PHE A 44 5.61 -9.15 -9.08
C PHE A 44 6.87 -9.65 -8.38
N PRO A 45 7.16 -10.96 -8.43
CA PRO A 45 8.43 -11.49 -7.97
C PRO A 45 9.57 -10.90 -8.80
N TYR A 46 10.78 -10.94 -8.23
CA TYR A 46 12.02 -10.46 -8.88
C TYR A 46 12.04 -8.96 -9.24
N VAL A 47 11.19 -8.14 -8.64
CA VAL A 47 11.25 -6.67 -8.80
C VAL A 47 12.64 -6.14 -8.43
N HIS A 48 13.16 -5.24 -9.27
CA HIS A 48 14.48 -4.66 -9.13
C HIS A 48 14.48 -3.24 -9.70
N GLU A 49 15.07 -2.28 -8.97
CA GLU A 49 15.43 -0.97 -9.49
C GLU A 49 16.93 -0.74 -9.28
N GLU A 50 17.60 -0.10 -10.25
CA GLU A 50 19.04 0.18 -10.18
C GLU A 50 19.41 0.95 -8.91
N VAL A 51 18.53 1.89 -8.53
CA VAL A 51 18.67 2.75 -7.36
C VAL A 51 17.45 2.59 -6.47
N GLY A 52 17.64 2.04 -5.27
CA GLY A 52 16.62 2.13 -4.24
C GLY A 52 15.46 1.12 -4.32
N GLY A 53 15.53 0.13 -5.20
CA GLY A 53 14.57 -0.97 -5.29
C GLY A 53 15.21 -2.32 -5.06
N ARG A 54 16.18 -2.42 -4.15
CA ARG A 54 16.88 -3.67 -3.80
C ARG A 54 16.35 -4.28 -2.50
N ALA A 55 16.74 -5.51 -2.20
CA ALA A 55 16.21 -6.25 -1.05
C ALA A 55 16.44 -5.55 0.30
N ASP A 56 17.52 -4.78 0.43
CA ASP A 56 17.88 -3.97 1.61
C ASP A 56 17.16 -2.60 1.67
N ASP A 57 16.38 -2.27 0.63
CA ASP A 57 15.61 -1.03 0.55
C ASP A 57 14.17 -1.19 1.02
N TRP A 58 13.66 -2.41 1.00
CA TRP A 58 12.27 -2.73 1.32
C TRP A 58 12.04 -2.76 2.83
N ASP A 59 10.85 -2.35 3.23
CA ASP A 59 10.43 -2.31 4.62
C ASP A 59 10.14 -3.72 5.13
N SER A 60 11.00 -4.26 6.01
CA SER A 60 10.84 -5.61 6.53
C SER A 60 9.48 -5.86 7.15
N ARG A 61 8.88 -4.85 7.80
CA ARG A 61 7.56 -4.93 8.45
C ARG A 61 6.44 -5.31 7.49
N LEU A 62 6.50 -4.81 6.26
CA LEU A 62 5.53 -5.17 5.22
C LEU A 62 5.69 -6.62 4.78
N PHE A 63 6.92 -7.13 4.79
CA PHE A 63 7.27 -8.44 4.26
C PHE A 63 7.38 -9.55 5.30
N GLU A 64 7.12 -9.29 6.57
CA GLU A 64 7.08 -10.32 7.63
C GLU A 64 6.06 -11.42 7.30
N ASN A 65 4.94 -11.04 6.67
CA ASN A 65 3.86 -11.96 6.29
C ASN A 65 3.62 -12.03 4.77
N LEU A 66 4.60 -11.61 3.95
CA LEU A 66 4.51 -11.63 2.49
C LEU A 66 5.65 -12.42 1.85
N HIS A 67 5.30 -13.34 0.95
CA HIS A 67 6.25 -14.19 0.23
C HIS A 67 6.75 -13.50 -1.05
N LYS A 68 7.98 -12.98 -1.01
CA LYS A 68 8.57 -12.13 -2.07
C LYS A 68 8.78 -12.83 -3.42
N ASP A 69 8.75 -14.16 -3.42
CA ASP A 69 8.84 -15.07 -4.57
C ASP A 69 7.49 -15.30 -5.27
N LYS A 70 6.39 -14.85 -4.67
CA LYS A 70 5.04 -14.87 -5.25
C LYS A 70 4.65 -13.51 -5.84
N ILE A 71 3.62 -13.51 -6.66
CA ILE A 71 2.89 -12.29 -7.01
C ILE A 71 2.07 -11.88 -5.79
N LEU A 72 2.26 -10.65 -5.33
CA LEU A 72 1.62 -10.11 -4.13
C LEU A 72 0.51 -9.14 -4.52
N GLY A 73 -0.69 -9.33 -4.00
CA GLY A 73 -1.78 -8.36 -4.03
C GLY A 73 -2.02 -7.75 -2.65
N LEU A 74 -2.19 -6.44 -2.58
CA LEU A 74 -2.59 -5.74 -1.36
C LEU A 74 -3.87 -4.95 -1.62
N ILE A 75 -4.86 -5.17 -0.75
CA ILE A 75 -6.06 -4.36 -0.64
C ILE A 75 -5.84 -3.39 0.52
N CYS A 76 -5.70 -2.11 0.22
CA CYS A 76 -5.29 -1.11 1.20
C CYS A 76 -6.42 -0.19 1.61
N GLU A 77 -6.57 0.03 2.91
CA GLU A 77 -7.39 1.11 3.48
C GLU A 77 -6.54 2.05 4.32
N VAL A 78 -6.73 3.35 4.14
CA VAL A 78 -5.97 4.45 4.73
C VAL A 78 -6.89 5.31 5.59
N LYS A 79 -6.74 5.23 6.92
CA LYS A 79 -7.54 5.97 7.88
C LYS A 79 -6.74 7.07 8.57
N THR A 80 -6.86 8.29 8.04
CA THR A 80 -6.25 9.50 8.61
C THR A 80 -7.08 10.12 9.74
N GLY A 81 -8.39 9.83 9.80
CA GLY A 81 -9.32 10.31 10.82
C GLY A 81 -9.65 9.28 11.90
N SER A 82 -10.73 9.52 12.66
CA SER A 82 -11.39 8.46 13.44
C SER A 82 -12.10 7.50 12.49
N PHE A 83 -12.12 6.22 12.84
CA PHE A 83 -12.79 5.18 12.06
C PHE A 83 -13.28 4.05 12.97
N ASN A 84 -14.32 3.35 12.53
CA ASN A 84 -14.79 2.12 13.15
C ASN A 84 -14.10 0.92 12.48
N GLU A 85 -13.62 -0.02 13.26
CA GLU A 85 -12.97 -1.23 12.76
C GLU A 85 -13.95 -2.14 12.01
N ASN A 86 -15.24 -2.11 12.39
CA ASN A 86 -16.30 -2.85 11.69
C ASN A 86 -16.59 -2.32 10.28
N ASP A 87 -16.08 -1.14 9.92
CA ASP A 87 -16.23 -0.56 8.59
C ASP A 87 -15.05 -0.88 7.65
N LEU A 88 -14.01 -1.54 8.16
CA LEU A 88 -12.83 -1.90 7.37
C LEU A 88 -13.09 -3.13 6.50
N PHE A 89 -12.53 -3.10 5.29
CA PHE A 89 -12.43 -4.23 4.36
C PHE A 89 -13.77 -4.93 4.11
N LYS A 90 -14.81 -4.13 3.82
CA LYS A 90 -16.15 -4.65 3.52
C LYS A 90 -16.09 -5.68 2.39
N GLU A 91 -16.85 -6.76 2.52
CA GLU A 91 -16.84 -7.90 1.60
C GLU A 91 -16.98 -7.49 0.14
N HIS A 92 -17.93 -6.59 -0.18
CA HIS A 92 -18.12 -6.13 -1.56
C HIS A 92 -16.90 -5.41 -2.14
N ASN A 93 -16.12 -4.69 -1.31
CA ASN A 93 -14.88 -4.04 -1.75
C ASN A 93 -13.80 -5.08 -2.04
N ILE A 94 -13.70 -6.12 -1.22
CA ILE A 94 -12.74 -7.21 -1.42
C ILE A 94 -13.04 -7.95 -2.73
N GLN A 95 -14.29 -8.33 -2.98
CA GLN A 95 -14.68 -9.01 -4.23
C GLN A 95 -14.30 -8.18 -5.46
N LYS A 96 -14.62 -6.88 -5.43
CA LYS A 96 -14.25 -5.94 -6.50
C LYS A 96 -12.73 -5.82 -6.69
N ALA A 97 -11.97 -5.81 -5.59
CA ALA A 97 -10.52 -5.78 -5.64
C ALA A 97 -9.92 -7.02 -6.30
N PHE A 98 -10.42 -8.22 -5.96
CA PHE A 98 -9.99 -9.45 -6.62
C PHE A 98 -10.30 -9.46 -8.12
N GLY A 99 -11.50 -9.02 -8.51
CA GLY A 99 -11.84 -8.84 -9.93
C GLY A 99 -10.90 -7.87 -10.65
N ARG A 100 -10.37 -6.85 -9.95
CA ARG A 100 -9.46 -5.87 -10.53
C ARG A 100 -8.01 -6.34 -10.61
N PHE A 101 -7.56 -7.19 -9.69
CA PHE A 101 -6.21 -7.76 -9.72
C PHE A 101 -5.92 -8.52 -11.03
N GLY A 102 -6.93 -9.23 -11.56
CA GLY A 102 -6.85 -9.86 -12.88
C GLY A 102 -5.93 -11.08 -12.99
N PHE A 103 -5.29 -11.52 -11.89
CA PHE A 103 -4.46 -12.72 -11.83
C PHE A 103 -5.11 -13.89 -11.06
N ILE A 104 -6.41 -13.79 -10.73
CA ILE A 104 -7.17 -14.79 -9.98
C ILE A 104 -8.50 -15.06 -10.71
N GLN A 105 -8.70 -16.30 -11.13
CA GLN A 105 -9.89 -16.69 -11.90
C GLN A 105 -11.14 -16.86 -11.02
N ASP A 106 -11.03 -17.60 -9.91
CA ASP A 106 -12.11 -17.80 -8.94
C ASP A 106 -12.02 -16.76 -7.82
N TYR A 107 -12.36 -15.51 -8.15
CA TYR A 107 -12.26 -14.40 -7.22
C TYR A 107 -13.25 -14.51 -6.04
N ASP A 108 -14.39 -15.19 -6.21
CA ASP A 108 -15.37 -15.38 -5.14
C ASP A 108 -14.84 -16.31 -4.05
N LYS A 109 -14.21 -17.42 -4.43
CA LYS A 109 -13.50 -18.29 -3.48
C LYS A 109 -12.36 -17.53 -2.81
N ALA A 110 -11.53 -16.83 -3.58
CA ALA A 110 -10.39 -16.09 -3.05
C ALA A 110 -10.80 -14.98 -2.07
N SER A 111 -11.92 -14.29 -2.36
CA SER A 111 -12.51 -13.28 -1.47
C SER A 111 -12.93 -13.88 -0.13
N ARG A 112 -13.60 -15.04 -0.14
CA ARG A 112 -14.00 -15.74 1.09
C ARG A 112 -12.81 -16.18 1.92
N GLU A 113 -11.79 -16.76 1.29
CA GLU A 113 -10.57 -17.16 1.99
C GLU A 113 -9.84 -15.94 2.61
N LEU A 114 -9.77 -14.81 1.91
CA LEU A 114 -9.18 -13.59 2.46
C LEU A 114 -9.97 -13.03 3.66
N LEU A 115 -11.29 -13.13 3.62
CA LEU A 115 -12.16 -12.70 4.71
C LEU A 115 -12.01 -13.60 5.94
N GLU A 116 -11.98 -14.92 5.74
CA GLU A 116 -11.94 -15.92 6.81
C GLU A 116 -10.56 -16.05 7.45
N PHE A 117 -9.50 -16.10 6.64
CA PHE A 117 -8.14 -16.40 7.13
C PHE A 117 -7.21 -15.19 7.15
N GLY A 118 -7.71 -14.01 6.76
CA GLY A 118 -6.89 -12.82 6.63
C GLY A 118 -5.83 -12.91 5.53
N LYS A 119 -5.84 -13.95 4.69
CA LYS A 119 -5.00 -14.12 3.50
C LYS A 119 -5.66 -15.03 2.48
N PHE A 120 -5.35 -14.77 1.21
CA PHE A 120 -5.53 -15.73 0.14
C PHE A 120 -4.14 -16.12 -0.37
N GLU A 121 -3.87 -17.42 -0.53
CA GLU A 121 -2.54 -17.87 -0.91
C GLU A 121 -2.59 -19.15 -1.75
N THR A 122 -1.75 -19.18 -2.79
CA THR A 122 -1.51 -20.30 -3.70
C THR A 122 0.00 -20.47 -3.87
N ASP A 123 0.44 -21.39 -4.74
CA ASP A 123 1.85 -21.52 -5.09
C ASP A 123 2.42 -20.26 -5.76
N ASN A 124 1.61 -19.54 -6.56
CA ASN A 124 2.07 -18.42 -7.39
C ASN A 124 1.67 -17.03 -6.89
N TYR A 125 0.60 -16.94 -6.10
CA TYR A 125 -0.01 -15.66 -5.68
C TYR A 125 -0.29 -15.64 -4.18
N GLN A 126 -0.16 -14.47 -3.59
CA GLN A 126 -0.61 -14.18 -2.23
C GLN A 126 -1.32 -12.83 -2.19
N VAL A 127 -2.48 -12.76 -1.54
CA VAL A 127 -3.23 -11.50 -1.33
C VAL A 127 -3.45 -11.27 0.16
N LYS A 128 -3.20 -10.05 0.61
CA LYS A 128 -3.34 -9.60 2.01
C LYS A 128 -4.09 -8.27 2.10
N LYS A 129 -4.75 -8.05 3.23
CA LYS A 129 -5.32 -6.74 3.61
C LYS A 129 -4.23 -5.89 4.27
N LEU A 130 -4.17 -4.60 3.93
CA LEU A 130 -3.25 -3.62 4.52
C LEU A 130 -4.06 -2.45 5.09
N LEU A 131 -4.02 -2.30 6.41
CA LEU A 131 -4.55 -1.13 7.09
C LEU A 131 -3.41 -0.14 7.34
N VAL A 132 -3.62 1.11 6.96
CA VAL A 132 -2.77 2.22 7.36
C VAL A 132 -3.56 3.19 8.21
N SER A 133 -3.06 3.55 9.38
CA SER A 133 -3.76 4.51 10.24
C SER A 133 -2.82 5.38 11.08
N ARG A 134 -3.40 6.34 11.84
CA ARG A 134 -2.66 7.08 12.88
C ARG A 134 -2.55 6.31 14.20
N LYS A 135 -3.32 5.23 14.39
CA LYS A 135 -3.29 4.46 15.63
C LYS A 135 -1.93 3.77 15.78
N LYS A 136 -1.60 3.39 17.00
CA LYS A 136 -0.47 2.48 17.25
C LYS A 136 -0.74 1.16 16.52
N GLU A 137 0.31 0.58 15.97
CA GLU A 137 0.24 -0.73 15.33
C GLU A 137 -0.36 -1.76 16.28
N VAL A 138 -1.20 -2.62 15.71
CA VAL A 138 -1.85 -3.73 16.39
C VAL A 138 -1.49 -4.97 15.60
N VAL A 139 -0.99 -6.00 16.29
CA VAL A 139 -0.74 -7.29 15.68
C VAL A 139 -2.10 -7.92 15.36
N SER A 140 -2.32 -8.22 14.09
CA SER A 140 -3.55 -8.84 13.59
C SER A 140 -3.18 -9.90 12.56
N GLU A 141 -3.85 -11.05 12.63
CA GLU A 141 -3.73 -12.07 11.58
C GLU A 141 -4.57 -11.70 10.35
N GLU A 142 -5.61 -10.88 10.55
CA GLU A 142 -6.57 -10.49 9.51
C GLU A 142 -5.97 -9.51 8.50
N TYR A 143 -5.15 -8.56 8.96
CA TYR A 143 -4.57 -7.53 8.11
C TYR A 143 -3.21 -7.09 8.63
N ILE A 144 -2.34 -6.66 7.72
CA ILE A 144 -1.10 -5.98 8.07
C ILE A 144 -1.48 -4.57 8.52
N HIS A 145 -0.99 -4.11 9.67
CA HIS A 145 -1.22 -2.74 10.13
C HIS A 145 0.09 -1.95 10.15
N ILE A 146 0.15 -0.83 9.43
CA ILE A 146 1.30 0.07 9.45
C ILE A 146 0.84 1.49 9.78
N SER A 147 1.48 2.15 10.73
CA SER A 147 1.12 3.53 11.08
C SER A 147 1.66 4.55 10.06
N LEU A 148 0.95 5.66 9.87
CA LEU A 148 1.42 6.78 9.04
C LEU A 148 2.77 7.34 9.51
N ILE A 149 3.06 7.26 10.82
CA ILE A 149 4.36 7.66 11.38
C ILE A 149 5.46 6.73 10.88
N GLN A 150 5.23 5.42 10.87
CA GLN A 150 6.20 4.44 10.37
C GLN A 150 6.45 4.59 8.86
N ILE A 151 5.39 4.86 8.09
CA ILE A 151 5.48 5.16 6.66
C ILE A 151 6.31 6.42 6.42
N ARG A 152 5.99 7.53 7.10
CA ARG A 152 6.76 8.78 6.97
C ARG A 152 8.23 8.55 7.30
N LYS A 153 8.53 7.84 8.41
CA LYS A 153 9.90 7.50 8.80
C LYS A 153 10.62 6.68 7.73
N PHE A 154 9.94 5.67 7.17
CA PHE A 154 10.49 4.89 6.07
C PHE A 154 10.84 5.79 4.88
N ILE A 155 9.90 6.61 4.41
CA ILE A 155 10.14 7.52 3.27
C ILE A 155 11.29 8.48 3.55
N SER A 156 11.33 9.12 4.72
CA SER A 156 12.46 9.99 5.12
C SER A 156 13.80 9.25 5.13
N ASN A 157 13.84 8.00 5.62
CA ASN A 157 15.06 7.18 5.57
C ASN A 157 15.48 6.86 4.14
N ARG A 158 14.52 6.53 3.27
CA ARG A 158 14.74 6.29 1.83
C ARG A 158 15.27 7.53 1.12
N ILE A 159 14.76 8.71 1.45
CA ILE A 159 15.23 9.99 0.90
C ILE A 159 16.67 10.24 1.34
N ARG A 160 16.98 10.12 2.64
CA ARG A 160 18.32 10.32 3.20
C ARG A 160 19.35 9.35 2.61
N LYS A 161 19.01 8.06 2.47
CA LYS A 161 19.92 7.04 1.90
C LYS A 161 20.35 7.36 0.46
N TYR A 162 19.51 8.05 -0.33
CA TYR A 162 19.76 8.35 -1.75
C TYR A 162 19.78 9.85 -2.05
N GLN A 163 20.08 10.67 -1.04
CA GLN A 163 19.91 12.13 -1.09
C GLN A 163 20.71 12.79 -2.22
N ASP A 164 21.95 12.35 -2.43
CA ASP A 164 22.86 12.92 -3.43
C ASP A 164 22.36 12.75 -4.88
N ARG A 165 21.49 11.76 -5.12
CA ARG A 165 20.81 11.56 -6.41
C ARG A 165 19.42 12.21 -6.43
N LYS A 166 18.64 12.05 -5.35
CA LYS A 166 17.23 12.45 -5.31
C LYS A 166 16.98 13.94 -5.25
N PHE A 167 17.92 14.76 -4.77
CA PHE A 167 17.65 16.19 -4.60
C PHE A 167 17.45 16.92 -5.94
N GLY A 168 18.30 16.62 -6.95
CA GLY A 168 18.14 17.15 -8.31
C GLY A 168 16.88 16.62 -8.99
N ASP A 169 16.64 15.31 -8.85
CA ASP A 169 15.53 14.63 -9.51
C ASP A 169 14.16 14.97 -8.90
N ARG A 170 14.13 15.68 -7.76
CA ARG A 170 12.89 15.91 -7.02
C ARG A 170 11.79 16.53 -7.90
N MET A 171 12.17 17.44 -8.80
CA MET A 171 11.25 18.18 -9.67
C MET A 171 10.54 17.29 -10.71
N PHE A 172 11.04 16.07 -10.92
CA PHE A 172 10.41 15.09 -11.81
C PHE A 172 9.36 14.21 -11.11
N PHE A 173 9.27 14.24 -9.77
CA PHE A 173 8.17 13.57 -9.09
C PHE A 173 6.88 14.37 -9.28
N PRO A 174 5.76 13.75 -9.67
CA PRO A 174 4.48 14.45 -9.83
C PRO A 174 3.85 14.88 -8.49
N SER A 175 4.42 14.41 -7.37
CA SER A 175 3.92 14.63 -6.01
C SER A 175 4.60 15.84 -5.36
N SER A 176 3.83 16.90 -5.11
CA SER A 176 4.32 18.06 -4.36
C SER A 176 4.69 17.70 -2.92
N LEU A 177 3.99 16.73 -2.31
CA LEU A 177 4.33 16.21 -0.99
C LEU A 177 5.72 15.57 -0.98
N LEU A 178 6.01 14.69 -1.94
CA LEU A 178 7.31 14.02 -2.01
C LEU A 178 8.43 15.02 -2.35
N GLN A 179 8.17 15.96 -3.27
CA GLN A 179 9.08 17.07 -3.55
C GLN A 179 9.43 17.85 -2.28
N TYR A 180 8.42 18.20 -1.48
CA TYR A 180 8.60 18.90 -0.22
C TYR A 180 9.38 18.07 0.79
N MET A 181 9.06 16.79 0.96
CA MET A 181 9.80 15.90 1.87
C MET A 181 11.28 15.79 1.48
N ILE A 182 11.59 15.70 0.19
CA ILE A 182 12.99 15.68 -0.30
C ILE A 182 13.70 16.99 0.05
N TRP A 183 13.03 18.13 -0.15
CA TRP A 183 13.57 19.43 0.22
C TRP A 183 13.74 19.61 1.73
N GLU A 184 12.77 19.18 2.54
CA GLU A 184 12.83 19.25 4.01
C GLU A 184 14.00 18.43 4.56
N GLU A 185 14.22 17.21 4.06
CA GLU A 185 15.37 16.38 4.48
C GLU A 185 16.72 16.97 4.05
N GLN A 186 16.75 17.82 3.01
CA GLN A 186 17.96 18.57 2.64
C GLN A 186 18.31 19.65 3.66
N LEU A 187 17.32 20.34 4.23
CA LEU A 187 17.53 21.43 5.18
C LEU A 187 18.02 20.96 6.56
N LYS A 188 17.89 19.67 6.88
CA LYS A 188 18.32 19.10 8.17
C LYS A 188 19.85 18.85 8.23
N ARG A 189 20.60 19.28 7.21
CA ARG A 189 22.07 19.27 7.17
C ARG A 189 22.60 20.62 7.64
#